data_AF-A0A165I0I4-F1
#
_entry.id   AF-A0A165I0I4-F1
#
_cell.length_a   1.000
_cell.length_b   1.000
_cell.length_c   1.000
_cell.angle_alpha   90.00
_cell.angle_beta   90.00
_cell.angle_gamma   90.00
#
_symmetry.space_group_name_H-M   'P 1'
#
loop_
_entity.id
_entity.type
_entity.pdbx_description
1 polymer ?
#
loop_
_entity_poly.entity_id
_entity_poly.type
_entity_poly.pdbx_seq_one_letter_code
_entity_poly.pdbx_strand_id
1 'polypeptide(L)'
;MSHLTPAGAQASAPDEVRRVVEFLRTGQPGLKTRSGVMNEKRVDYFKRKHALRVLMSDEYSKLKGVPPVATEDEARALLARILPFAFFLLIERNDQGALVLVPQQDFKPDGLYVWLYDGPAWRLYAMAAAIIAAVILYTSIPLWPYRVQLAISYIPVAAIAFLAFYVAVALLRQVIFALTSFAFAPGIWVFPNWHEDCTVLESFVPVWAWHDPSAVHAKKAAKKRERKGRKPKTQSQWLNKALPNAMQFEDTARLPN
;
A
#
# COMPACT_ATOMS: atom_id res chain seq x y z
N MET A 1 -8.64 -38.83 22.85
CA MET A 1 -8.60 -37.97 21.64
C MET A 1 -7.73 -36.76 21.96
N SER A 2 -6.49 -36.78 21.52
CA SER A 2 -5.47 -35.76 21.82
C SER A 2 -5.90 -34.39 21.31
N HIS A 3 -6.02 -33.44 22.23
CA HIS A 3 -6.13 -32.01 22.00
C HIS A 3 -4.84 -31.54 21.31
N LEU A 4 -4.76 -31.70 19.99
CA LEU A 4 -3.67 -31.11 19.21
C LEU A 4 -3.88 -29.60 19.24
N THR A 5 -3.20 -28.93 20.16
CA THR A 5 -3.08 -27.48 20.16
C THR A 5 -2.55 -27.06 18.78
N PRO A 6 -3.14 -26.05 18.12
CA PRO A 6 -2.73 -25.65 16.76
C PRO A 6 -1.22 -25.45 16.62
N ALA A 7 -0.55 -24.95 17.68
CA ALA A 7 0.89 -24.77 17.74
C ALA A 7 1.70 -26.08 17.54
N GLY A 8 1.24 -27.20 18.08
CA GLY A 8 1.92 -28.49 17.94
C GLY A 8 1.85 -29.04 16.50
N ALA A 9 0.70 -28.88 15.84
CA ALA A 9 0.51 -29.26 14.44
C ALA A 9 1.30 -28.35 13.47
N GLN A 10 1.43 -27.06 13.79
CA GLN A 10 2.23 -26.11 13.00
C GLN A 10 3.74 -26.41 13.13
N ALA A 11 4.19 -26.90 14.29
CA ALA A 11 5.58 -27.23 14.54
C ALA A 11 6.08 -28.45 13.73
N SER A 12 5.20 -29.39 13.37
CA SER A 12 5.53 -30.56 12.56
C SER A 12 5.49 -30.31 11.04
N ALA A 13 5.09 -29.11 10.61
CA ALA A 13 4.97 -28.77 9.20
C ALA A 13 6.34 -28.72 8.47
N PRO A 14 6.46 -29.32 7.28
CA PRO A 14 7.64 -29.19 6.43
C PRO A 14 7.94 -27.73 6.06
N ASP A 15 9.21 -27.41 5.84
CA ASP A 15 9.64 -26.04 5.52
C ASP A 15 9.03 -25.52 4.21
N GLU A 16 8.79 -26.40 3.24
CA GLU A 16 8.08 -26.05 1.99
C GLU A 16 6.68 -25.53 2.27
N VAL A 17 5.92 -26.21 3.14
CA VAL A 17 4.56 -25.82 3.53
C VAL A 17 4.57 -24.50 4.28
N ARG A 18 5.54 -24.31 5.18
CA ARG A 18 5.70 -23.05 5.93
C ARG A 18 5.94 -21.87 5.01
N ARG A 19 6.81 -22.02 4.00
CA ARG A 19 7.07 -20.96 3.02
C ARG A 19 5.84 -20.61 2.20
N VAL A 20 5.04 -21.60 1.80
CA VAL A 20 3.77 -21.32 1.11
C VAL A 20 2.80 -20.55 2.00
N VAL A 21 2.66 -20.95 3.26
CA VAL A 21 1.80 -20.26 4.23
C VAL A 21 2.29 -18.84 4.51
N GLU A 22 3.60 -18.65 4.68
CA GLU A 22 4.22 -17.35 4.89
C GLU A 22 4.00 -16.43 3.68
N PHE A 23 4.13 -16.96 2.46
CA PHE A 23 3.79 -16.23 1.24
C PHE A 23 2.30 -15.87 1.18
N LEU A 24 1.40 -16.79 1.51
CA LEU A 24 -0.04 -16.50 1.55
C LEU A 24 -0.40 -15.43 2.60
N ARG A 25 0.35 -15.35 3.70
CA ARG A 25 0.09 -14.37 4.78
C ARG A 25 0.71 -13.00 4.50
N THR A 26 1.93 -12.95 3.93
CA THR A 26 2.74 -11.72 3.84
C THR A 26 3.16 -11.33 2.43
N GLY A 27 3.03 -12.24 1.46
CA GLY A 27 3.47 -12.06 0.08
C GLY A 27 2.55 -11.16 -0.74
N GLN A 28 3.08 -10.60 -1.81
CA GLN A 28 2.33 -9.86 -2.84
C GLN A 28 1.79 -10.85 -3.90
N PRO A 29 0.59 -10.65 -4.48
CA PRO A 29 -0.28 -9.46 -4.44
C PRO A 29 -1.14 -9.30 -3.16
N GLY A 30 -0.91 -10.09 -2.13
CA GLY A 30 -1.64 -10.03 -0.86
C GLY A 30 -2.95 -10.82 -0.93
N LEU A 31 -3.11 -11.77 -0.02
CA LEU A 31 -4.37 -12.48 0.13
C LEU A 31 -5.44 -11.54 0.71
N LYS A 32 -6.58 -11.42 0.02
CA LYS A 32 -7.72 -10.65 0.53
C LYS A 32 -8.31 -11.34 1.76
N THR A 33 -7.97 -10.83 2.93
CA THR A 33 -8.55 -11.22 4.22
C THR A 33 -9.67 -10.27 4.64
N ARG A 34 -10.59 -10.78 5.45
CA ARG A 34 -11.63 -10.02 6.15
C ARG A 34 -11.56 -10.39 7.62
N SER A 35 -11.92 -9.47 8.50
CA SER A 35 -11.99 -9.76 9.94
C SER A 35 -13.41 -10.15 10.35
N GLY A 36 -13.53 -11.06 11.31
CA GLY A 36 -14.78 -11.46 11.94
C GLY A 36 -14.55 -11.87 13.38
N VAL A 37 -15.61 -12.24 14.09
CA VAL A 37 -15.53 -12.65 15.50
C VAL A 37 -15.74 -14.16 15.58
N MET A 38 -14.81 -14.85 16.24
CA MET A 38 -14.86 -16.29 16.54
C MET A 38 -14.46 -16.46 18.01
N ASN A 39 -15.32 -17.10 18.81
CA ASN A 39 -15.10 -17.26 20.26
C ASN A 39 -14.71 -15.94 20.95
N GLU A 40 -15.48 -14.87 20.71
CA GLU A 40 -15.26 -13.52 21.26
C GLU A 40 -13.95 -12.82 20.84
N LYS A 41 -13.07 -13.50 20.08
CA LYS A 41 -11.83 -12.93 19.53
C LYS A 41 -12.04 -12.48 18.08
N ARG A 42 -11.47 -11.33 17.72
CA ARG A 42 -11.35 -10.93 16.30
C ARG A 42 -10.31 -11.79 15.60
N VAL A 43 -10.73 -12.42 14.51
CA VAL A 43 -9.90 -13.29 13.68
C VAL A 43 -10.00 -12.90 12.22
N ASP A 44 -8.89 -13.07 11.50
CA ASP A 44 -8.87 -12.87 10.06
C ASP A 44 -9.26 -14.16 9.35
N TYR A 45 -10.12 -14.05 8.33
CA TYR A 45 -10.50 -15.15 7.47
C TYR A 45 -10.42 -14.74 6.00
N PHE A 46 -10.30 -15.72 5.12
CA PHE A 46 -10.24 -15.54 3.67
C PHE A 46 -11.12 -16.55 2.96
N LYS A 47 -11.45 -16.25 1.70
CA LYS A 47 -12.12 -17.22 0.83
C LYS A 47 -11.08 -18.01 0.06
N ARG A 48 -11.32 -19.30 -0.10
CA ARG A 48 -10.47 -20.21 -0.90
C ARG A 48 -10.12 -19.66 -2.30
N LYS A 49 -11.10 -19.10 -3.00
CA LYS A 49 -10.93 -18.52 -4.35
C LYS A 49 -9.84 -17.44 -4.40
N HIS A 50 -9.61 -16.73 -3.29
CA HIS A 50 -8.53 -15.74 -3.20
C HIS A 50 -7.17 -16.41 -2.99
N ALA A 51 -7.10 -17.47 -2.19
CA ALA A 51 -5.86 -18.23 -2.00
C ALA A 51 -5.41 -18.88 -3.30
N LEU A 52 -6.33 -19.51 -4.05
CA LEU A 52 -6.03 -20.09 -5.36
C LEU A 52 -5.47 -19.04 -6.33
N ARG A 53 -6.05 -17.84 -6.39
CA ARG A 53 -5.55 -16.76 -7.24
C ARG A 53 -4.13 -16.32 -6.86
N VAL A 54 -3.80 -16.28 -5.57
CA VAL A 54 -2.48 -15.89 -5.09
C VAL A 54 -1.45 -16.99 -5.39
N LEU A 55 -1.81 -18.27 -5.25
CA LEU A 55 -0.93 -19.39 -5.62
C LEU A 55 -0.67 -19.46 -7.14
N MET A 56 -1.64 -19.02 -7.95
CA MET A 56 -1.50 -18.95 -9.41
C MET A 56 -0.82 -17.66 -9.90
N SER A 57 -0.27 -16.83 -9.00
CA SER A 57 0.37 -15.58 -9.38
C SER A 57 1.84 -15.77 -9.77
N ASP A 58 2.36 -14.89 -10.64
CA ASP A 58 3.76 -14.90 -11.07
C ASP A 58 4.75 -14.71 -9.90
N GLU A 59 4.29 -14.13 -8.78
CA GLU A 59 5.12 -14.00 -7.59
C GLU A 59 5.34 -15.35 -6.91
N TYR A 60 4.35 -16.24 -6.93
CA TYR A 60 4.48 -17.59 -6.37
C TYR A 60 5.48 -18.43 -7.16
N SER A 61 5.47 -18.35 -8.50
CA SER A 61 6.39 -19.12 -9.34
C SER A 61 7.86 -18.71 -9.19
N LYS A 62 8.12 -17.50 -8.70
CA LYS A 62 9.47 -17.00 -8.38
C LYS A 62 10.00 -17.49 -7.03
N LEU A 63 9.15 -18.03 -6.15
CA LEU A 63 9.61 -18.54 -4.86
C LEU A 63 10.44 -19.80 -5.02
N LYS A 64 11.54 -19.88 -4.27
CA LYS A 64 12.41 -21.04 -4.21
C LYS A 64 11.99 -21.98 -3.09
N GLY A 65 12.02 -23.28 -3.36
CA GLY A 65 11.73 -24.32 -2.38
C GLY A 65 10.29 -24.30 -1.89
N VAL A 66 9.36 -24.07 -2.82
CA VAL A 66 7.92 -24.33 -2.71
C VAL A 66 7.52 -25.27 -3.86
N PRO A 67 6.47 -26.09 -3.70
CA PRO A 67 6.01 -26.94 -4.79
C PRO A 67 5.50 -26.09 -5.96
N PRO A 68 5.81 -26.45 -7.22
CA PRO A 68 5.29 -25.73 -8.37
C PRO A 68 3.76 -25.93 -8.45
N VAL A 69 3.06 -24.87 -8.85
CA VAL A 69 1.62 -24.87 -9.06
C VAL A 69 1.35 -24.25 -10.42
N ALA A 70 0.97 -25.07 -11.40
CA ALA A 70 0.65 -24.65 -12.76
C ALA A 70 -0.85 -24.68 -13.05
N THR A 71 -1.59 -25.56 -12.37
CA THR A 71 -3.03 -25.74 -12.55
C THR A 71 -3.81 -25.45 -11.28
N GLU A 72 -5.10 -25.13 -11.42
CA GLU A 72 -5.97 -24.89 -10.26
C GLU A 72 -6.11 -26.16 -9.41
N ASP A 73 -6.09 -27.34 -10.02
CA ASP A 73 -6.20 -28.62 -9.30
C ASP A 73 -4.97 -28.92 -8.43
N GLU A 74 -3.77 -28.60 -8.92
CA GLU A 74 -2.54 -28.65 -8.11
C GLU A 74 -2.61 -27.69 -6.93
N ALA A 75 -3.08 -26.45 -7.17
CA ALA A 75 -3.24 -25.46 -6.11
C ALA A 75 -4.23 -25.93 -5.02
N ARG A 76 -5.31 -26.61 -5.43
CA ARG A 76 -6.30 -27.20 -4.53
C ARG A 76 -5.69 -28.35 -3.73
N ALA A 77 -5.00 -29.27 -4.38
CA ALA A 77 -4.32 -30.39 -3.73
C ALA A 77 -3.27 -29.91 -2.71
N LEU A 78 -2.54 -28.84 -3.05
CA LEU A 78 -1.57 -28.21 -2.17
C LEU A 78 -2.24 -27.62 -0.93
N LEU A 79 -3.31 -26.85 -1.07
CA LEU A 79 -4.04 -26.31 0.09
C LEU A 79 -4.64 -27.42 0.97
N ALA A 80 -5.13 -28.51 0.37
CA ALA A 80 -5.60 -29.69 1.11
C ALA A 80 -4.47 -30.37 1.90
N ARG A 81 -3.26 -30.42 1.35
CA ARG A 81 -2.06 -30.92 2.04
C ARG A 81 -1.64 -30.04 3.23
N ILE A 82 -1.94 -28.74 3.21
CA ILE A 82 -1.59 -27.80 4.29
C ILE A 82 -2.58 -27.89 5.47
N LEU A 83 -3.84 -28.26 5.20
CA LEU A 83 -4.94 -28.25 6.18
C LEU A 83 -4.65 -29.03 7.49
N PRO A 84 -4.01 -30.22 7.47
CA PRO A 84 -3.69 -30.97 8.69
C PRO A 84 -2.74 -30.25 9.66
N PHE A 85 -1.94 -29.29 9.18
CA PHE A 85 -1.00 -28.53 10.00
C PHE A 85 -1.65 -27.35 10.73
N ALA A 86 -2.95 -27.12 10.57
CA ALA A 86 -3.73 -26.11 11.29
C ALA A 86 -3.19 -24.67 11.17
N PHE A 87 -2.58 -24.29 10.04
CA PHE A 87 -2.25 -22.89 9.74
C PHE A 87 -3.49 -22.05 9.45
N PHE A 88 -4.49 -22.70 8.83
CA PHE A 88 -5.83 -22.17 8.62
C PHE A 88 -6.84 -23.31 8.74
N LEU A 89 -8.08 -23.01 9.11
CA LEU A 89 -9.15 -24.01 9.29
C LEU A 89 -10.44 -23.54 8.64
N LEU A 90 -11.24 -24.49 8.15
CA LEU A 90 -12.57 -24.23 7.59
C LEU A 90 -13.51 -23.71 8.67
N ILE A 91 -14.18 -22.62 8.34
CA ILE A 91 -15.21 -21.98 9.17
C ILE A 91 -16.51 -21.81 8.40
N GLU A 92 -17.60 -21.82 9.14
CA GLU A 92 -18.93 -21.45 8.66
C GLU A 92 -19.47 -20.29 9.50
N ARG A 93 -20.43 -19.56 8.94
CA ARG A 93 -21.15 -18.52 9.67
C ARG A 93 -22.39 -19.15 10.26
N ASN A 94 -22.59 -18.99 11.56
CA ASN A 94 -23.86 -19.38 12.17
C ASN A 94 -24.97 -18.38 11.80
N ASP A 95 -26.21 -18.67 12.18
CA ASP A 95 -27.37 -17.82 11.92
C ASP A 95 -27.25 -16.41 12.52
N GLN A 96 -26.45 -16.28 13.58
CA GLN A 96 -26.15 -15.01 14.26
C GLN A 96 -24.98 -14.23 13.59
N GLY A 97 -24.41 -14.76 12.52
CA GLY A 97 -23.30 -14.16 11.79
C GLY A 97 -21.91 -14.32 12.45
N ALA A 98 -21.82 -15.04 13.57
CA ALA A 98 -20.56 -15.41 14.21
C ALA A 98 -19.86 -16.54 13.45
N LEU A 99 -18.54 -16.52 13.45
CA LEU A 99 -17.72 -17.55 12.81
C LEU A 99 -17.59 -18.74 13.76
N VAL A 100 -17.89 -19.94 13.26
CA VAL A 100 -17.79 -21.20 14.00
C VAL A 100 -16.91 -22.17 13.22
N LEU A 101 -16.10 -22.93 13.94
CA LEU A 101 -15.22 -23.93 13.36
C LEU A 101 -16.03 -25.16 12.91
N VAL A 102 -15.79 -25.64 11.69
CA VAL A 102 -16.44 -26.85 11.21
C VAL A 102 -15.70 -28.08 11.77
N PRO A 103 -16.37 -29.05 12.43
CA PRO A 103 -15.68 -30.24 12.94
C PRO A 103 -15.04 -31.10 11.83
N GLN A 104 -15.73 -31.20 10.68
CA GLN A 104 -15.28 -31.94 9.52
C GLN A 104 -14.51 -31.00 8.56
N GLN A 105 -13.19 -31.14 8.55
CA GLN A 105 -12.29 -30.26 7.80
C GLN A 105 -12.09 -30.77 6.36
N ASP A 106 -13.15 -30.67 5.56
CA ASP A 106 -13.11 -31.02 4.13
C ASP A 106 -12.85 -29.78 3.25
N PHE A 107 -12.20 -30.00 2.11
CA PHE A 107 -11.87 -28.92 1.19
C PHE A 107 -13.07 -28.50 0.34
N LYS A 108 -13.88 -27.54 0.84
CA LYS A 108 -15.12 -27.09 0.16
C LYS A 108 -14.88 -26.03 -0.92
N PRO A 109 -15.66 -26.04 -2.03
CA PRO A 109 -15.49 -25.10 -3.13
C PRO A 109 -15.64 -23.61 -2.77
N ASP A 110 -16.59 -23.32 -1.88
CA ASP A 110 -16.85 -21.96 -1.37
C ASP A 110 -16.51 -21.82 0.12
N GLY A 111 -15.58 -22.65 0.60
CA GLY A 111 -15.12 -22.63 1.99
C GLY A 111 -14.49 -21.29 2.39
N LEU A 112 -14.87 -20.82 3.58
CA LEU A 112 -14.18 -19.75 4.28
C LEU A 112 -13.16 -20.37 5.22
N TYR A 113 -11.97 -19.79 5.26
CA TYR A 113 -10.87 -20.30 6.08
C TYR A 113 -10.38 -19.22 7.04
N VAL A 114 -10.31 -19.53 8.32
CA VAL A 114 -9.75 -18.63 9.35
C VAL A 114 -8.23 -18.82 9.43
N TRP A 115 -7.48 -17.73 9.56
CA TRP A 115 -6.06 -17.77 9.85
C TRP A 115 -5.82 -18.07 11.32
N LEU A 116 -4.96 -19.05 11.59
CA LEU A 116 -4.42 -19.36 12.93
C LEU A 116 -2.93 -19.07 13.02
N TYR A 117 -2.36 -18.54 11.95
CA TYR A 117 -0.94 -18.19 11.82
C TYR A 117 -0.78 -16.69 11.64
N ASP A 118 -0.05 -16.07 12.56
CA ASP A 118 0.11 -14.62 12.62
C ASP A 118 1.27 -14.11 11.75
N GLY A 119 2.10 -15.00 11.18
CA GLY A 119 3.26 -14.64 10.37
C GLY A 119 4.57 -14.53 11.16
N PRO A 120 5.67 -14.18 10.47
CA PRO A 120 6.97 -13.99 11.09
C PRO A 120 6.99 -12.75 12.01
N ALA A 121 6.97 -12.97 13.32
CA ALA A 121 6.99 -11.89 14.33
C ALA A 121 8.34 -11.15 14.43
N TRP A 122 9.42 -11.69 13.84
CA TRP A 122 10.76 -11.09 13.94
C TRP A 122 10.81 -9.65 13.41
N ARG A 123 10.02 -9.31 12.38
CA ARG A 123 9.97 -7.94 11.84
C ARG A 123 9.41 -6.97 12.86
N LEU A 124 8.36 -7.37 13.57
CA LEU A 124 7.76 -6.57 14.63
C LEU A 124 8.74 -6.37 15.78
N TYR A 125 9.43 -7.43 16.22
CA TYR A 125 10.45 -7.33 17.26
C TYR A 125 11.66 -6.49 16.81
N ALA A 126 12.10 -6.62 15.56
CA ALA A 126 13.20 -5.83 15.01
C ALA A 126 12.83 -4.34 14.92
N MET A 127 11.61 -4.02 14.49
CA MET A 127 11.11 -2.64 14.50
C MET A 127 10.99 -2.09 15.92
N ALA A 128 10.47 -2.88 16.86
CA ALA A 128 10.38 -2.49 18.26
C ALA A 128 11.78 -2.22 18.85
N ALA A 129 12.74 -3.10 18.60
CA ALA A 129 14.13 -2.93 19.01
C ALA A 129 14.77 -1.69 18.38
N ALA A 130 14.50 -1.42 17.10
CA ALA A 130 14.99 -0.23 16.41
C ALA A 130 14.43 1.05 17.01
N ILE A 131 13.14 1.08 17.37
CA ILE A 131 12.51 2.23 18.04
C ILE A 131 13.15 2.46 19.41
N ILE A 132 13.34 1.39 20.19
CA ILE A 132 14.00 1.47 21.50
C ILE A 132 15.43 2.00 21.34
N ALA A 133 16.20 1.49 20.38
CA ALA A 133 17.54 1.97 20.09
C ALA A 133 17.56 3.46 19.69
N ALA A 134 16.60 3.90 18.86
CA ALA A 134 16.47 5.30 18.46
C ALA A 134 16.21 6.23 19.67
N VAL A 135 15.33 5.81 20.59
CA VAL A 135 15.06 6.55 21.83
C VAL A 135 16.31 6.62 22.70
N ILE A 136 17.04 5.51 22.85
CA ILE A 136 18.30 5.47 23.63
C ILE A 136 19.34 6.41 23.02
N LEU A 137 19.53 6.38 21.69
CA LEU A 137 20.47 7.27 21.02
C LEU A 137 20.07 8.74 21.19
N TYR A 138 18.78 9.05 21.11
CA TYR A 138 18.25 10.40 21.30
C TYR A 138 18.44 10.91 22.73
N THR A 139 18.13 10.11 23.75
CA THR A 139 18.31 10.52 25.15
C THR A 139 19.78 10.56 25.56
N SER A 140 20.66 9.86 24.85
CA SER A 140 22.10 9.82 25.10
C SER A 140 22.89 10.93 24.41
N ILE A 141 22.27 11.84 23.63
CA ILE A 141 22.93 13.05 23.07
C ILE A 141 23.89 13.74 24.07
N PRO A 142 23.51 14.01 25.34
CA PRO A 142 24.41 14.63 26.32
C PRO A 142 25.64 13.79 26.70
N LEU A 143 25.64 12.48 26.44
CA LEU A 143 26.76 11.56 26.73
C LEU A 143 27.73 11.39 25.55
N TRP A 144 27.38 11.87 24.36
CA TRP A 144 28.20 11.70 23.16
C TRP A 144 29.46 12.59 23.21
N PRO A 145 30.55 12.23 22.51
CA PRO A 145 31.76 13.04 22.49
C PRO A 145 31.47 14.45 21.97
N TYR A 146 32.15 15.45 22.55
CA TYR A 146 31.94 16.88 22.29
C TYR A 146 31.87 17.24 20.79
N ARG A 147 32.68 16.60 19.94
CA ARG A 147 32.68 16.84 18.49
C ARG A 147 31.33 16.56 17.83
N VAL A 148 30.62 15.51 18.26
CA VAL A 148 29.32 15.16 17.67
C VAL A 148 28.21 16.03 18.24
N GLN A 149 28.28 16.39 19.52
CA GLN A 149 27.37 17.37 20.11
C GLN A 149 27.44 18.70 19.36
N LEU A 150 28.66 19.18 19.08
CA LEU A 150 28.87 20.39 18.31
C LEU A 150 28.27 20.30 16.91
N ALA A 151 28.48 19.17 16.21
CA ALA A 151 27.88 18.94 14.91
C ALA A 151 26.35 18.97 14.96
N ILE A 152 25.73 18.27 15.91
CA ILE A 152 24.28 18.24 16.11
C ILE A 152 23.73 19.64 16.40
N SER A 153 24.43 20.44 17.22
CA SER A 153 24.03 21.80 17.55
C SER A 153 24.05 22.75 16.35
N TYR A 154 24.92 22.51 15.36
CA TYR A 154 24.97 23.35 14.15
C TYR A 154 23.97 22.94 13.06
N ILE A 155 23.46 21.71 13.05
CA ILE A 155 22.43 21.28 12.08
C ILE A 155 21.18 22.19 12.08
N PRO A 156 20.54 22.52 13.23
CA PRO A 156 19.38 23.40 13.22
C PRO A 156 19.76 24.84 12.84
N VAL A 157 20.94 25.32 13.23
CA VAL A 157 21.44 26.65 12.83
C VAL A 157 21.65 26.72 11.31
N ALA A 158 22.23 25.67 10.72
CA ALA A 158 22.40 25.56 9.28
C ALA A 158 21.06 25.47 8.55
N ALA A 159 20.08 24.73 9.10
CA ALA A 159 18.72 24.67 8.55
C ALA A 159 18.03 26.04 8.59
N ILE A 160 18.16 26.79 9.68
CA ILE A 160 17.62 28.15 9.81
C ILE A 160 18.34 29.11 8.86
N ALA A 161 19.67 29.02 8.73
CA ALA A 161 20.43 29.84 7.79
C ALA A 161 20.04 29.54 6.34
N PHE A 162 19.85 28.27 5.98
CA PHE A 162 19.38 27.85 4.66
C PHE A 162 17.95 28.34 4.39
N LEU A 163 17.07 28.26 5.38
CA LEU A 163 15.71 28.79 5.28
C LEU A 163 15.69 30.32 5.15
N ALA A 164 16.52 31.04 5.91
CA ALA A 164 16.65 32.48 5.81
C ALA A 164 17.20 32.89 4.44
N PHE A 165 18.18 32.16 3.90
CA PHE A 165 18.67 32.33 2.53
C PHE A 165 17.56 32.14 1.49
N TYR A 166 16.76 31.08 1.62
CA TYR A 166 15.60 30.84 0.75
C TYR A 166 14.61 32.01 0.76
N VAL A 167 14.28 32.54 1.95
CA VAL A 167 13.39 33.70 2.09
C VAL A 167 14.02 34.96 1.51
N ALA A 168 15.33 35.18 1.71
CA ALA A 168 16.03 36.33 1.16
C ALA A 168 16.00 36.35 -0.38
N VAL A 169 16.21 35.20 -1.02
CA VAL A 169 16.08 35.06 -2.48
C VAL A 169 14.65 35.33 -2.94
N ALA A 170 13.64 34.85 -2.21
CA ALA A 170 12.24 35.10 -2.52
C ALA A 170 11.87 36.59 -2.41
N LEU A 171 12.40 37.31 -1.41
CA LEU A 171 12.19 38.76 -1.25
C LEU A 171 12.93 39.55 -2.33
N LEU A 172 14.19 39.21 -2.62
CA LEU A 172 14.98 39.84 -3.68
C LEU A 172 14.25 39.74 -5.03
N ARG A 173 13.73 38.55 -5.34
CA ARG A 173 12.88 38.31 -6.51
C ARG A 173 11.68 39.26 -6.55
N GLN A 174 10.98 39.45 -5.44
CA GLN A 174 9.80 40.33 -5.36
C GLN A 174 10.16 41.81 -5.57
N VAL A 175 11.28 42.27 -5.00
CA VAL A 175 11.77 43.64 -5.17
C VAL A 175 12.17 43.90 -6.63
N ILE A 176 12.92 42.98 -7.25
CA ILE A 176 13.32 43.09 -8.66
C ILE A 176 12.09 43.14 -9.57
N PHE A 177 11.10 42.27 -9.34
CA PHE A 177 9.88 42.26 -10.13
C PHE A 177 9.09 43.57 -9.97
N ALA A 178 8.99 44.11 -8.74
CA ALA A 178 8.29 45.36 -8.48
C ALA A 178 8.97 46.57 -9.16
N LEU A 179 10.30 46.68 -9.04
CA LEU A 179 11.08 47.75 -9.67
C LEU A 179 11.05 47.68 -11.20
N THR A 180 11.25 46.50 -11.76
CA THR A 180 11.28 46.34 -13.23
C THR A 180 9.89 46.50 -13.85
N SER A 181 8.83 46.04 -13.19
CA SER A 181 7.45 46.26 -13.67
C SER A 181 7.06 47.74 -13.71
N PHE A 182 7.65 48.57 -12.84
CA PHE A 182 7.39 50.01 -12.81
C PHE A 182 8.22 50.79 -13.84
N ALA A 183 9.46 50.37 -14.10
CA ALA A 183 10.36 51.04 -15.05
C ALA A 183 10.21 50.55 -16.51
N PHE A 184 9.98 49.25 -16.73
CA PHE A 184 9.89 48.62 -18.05
C PHE A 184 8.77 47.56 -18.04
N ALA A 185 7.61 47.86 -18.62
CA ALA A 185 6.59 46.84 -18.87
C ALA A 185 7.08 45.90 -20.00
N PRO A 186 7.08 44.56 -19.87
CA PRO A 186 6.62 43.69 -18.78
C PRO A 186 7.74 43.29 -17.81
N GLY A 187 7.50 43.33 -16.50
CA GLY A 187 8.55 43.11 -15.47
C GLY A 187 9.34 41.80 -15.61
N ILE A 188 10.58 41.82 -15.10
CA ILE A 188 11.47 40.66 -15.14
C ILE A 188 11.19 39.74 -13.95
N TRP A 189 10.99 38.45 -14.24
CA TRP A 189 10.73 37.44 -13.23
C TRP A 189 12.00 36.61 -13.01
N VAL A 190 12.62 36.77 -11.84
CA VAL A 190 13.77 35.96 -11.41
C VAL A 190 13.25 34.60 -10.93
N PHE A 191 13.85 33.50 -11.40
CA PHE A 191 13.44 32.11 -11.15
C PHE A 191 11.94 31.82 -11.41
N PRO A 192 11.51 31.68 -12.69
CA PRO A 192 10.13 31.35 -13.05
C PRO A 192 9.64 29.99 -12.52
N ASN A 193 10.52 28.99 -12.42
CA ASN A 193 10.15 27.60 -12.09
C ASN A 193 10.22 27.27 -10.59
N TRP A 194 10.51 28.24 -9.73
CA TRP A 194 10.74 28.02 -8.30
C TRP A 194 9.53 27.45 -7.54
N HIS A 195 8.31 27.80 -7.96
CA HIS A 195 7.05 27.33 -7.37
C HIS A 195 6.31 26.32 -8.28
N GLU A 196 6.95 25.88 -9.36
CA GLU A 196 6.42 24.82 -10.20
C GLU A 196 6.89 23.45 -9.66
N ASP A 197 6.16 22.38 -9.96
CA ASP A 197 6.46 21.00 -9.50
C ASP A 197 7.73 20.45 -10.19
N CYS A 198 8.88 21.07 -9.93
CA CYS A 198 10.18 20.79 -10.54
C CYS A 198 11.16 20.23 -9.51
N THR A 199 12.19 19.51 -9.99
CA THR A 199 13.27 19.06 -9.12
C THR A 199 14.09 20.25 -8.61
N VAL A 200 14.74 20.10 -7.46
CA VAL A 200 15.43 21.21 -6.77
C VAL A 200 16.39 21.97 -7.69
N LEU A 201 17.10 21.30 -8.60
CA LEU A 201 18.02 21.97 -9.54
C LEU A 201 17.30 22.64 -10.72
N GLU A 202 16.20 22.06 -11.21
CA GLU A 202 15.40 22.65 -12.30
C GLU A 202 14.63 23.88 -11.87
N SER A 203 14.35 24.04 -10.57
CA SER A 203 13.76 25.25 -9.99
C SER A 203 14.60 26.51 -10.23
N PHE A 204 15.91 26.38 -10.42
CA PHE A 204 16.84 27.51 -10.58
C PHE A 204 17.17 27.85 -12.05
N VAL A 205 16.59 27.14 -13.02
CA VAL A 205 16.83 27.36 -14.46
C VAL A 205 15.50 27.56 -15.19
N PRO A 206 15.33 28.61 -16.02
CA PRO A 206 16.26 29.71 -16.28
C PRO A 206 16.36 30.69 -15.10
N VAL A 207 17.49 31.40 -14.97
CA VAL A 207 17.72 32.36 -13.86
C VAL A 207 16.75 33.54 -13.90
N TRP A 208 16.35 33.97 -15.08
CA TRP A 208 15.37 35.04 -15.29
C TRP A 208 14.55 34.80 -16.55
N ALA A 209 13.32 35.32 -16.58
CA ALA A 209 12.46 35.34 -17.76
C ALA A 209 11.57 36.59 -17.74
N TRP A 210 11.17 37.09 -18.89
CA TRP A 210 10.18 38.16 -18.99
C TRP A 210 8.78 37.65 -18.63
N HIS A 211 7.99 38.45 -17.90
CA HIS A 211 6.63 38.07 -17.55
C HIS A 211 5.67 38.27 -18.74
N ASP A 212 5.48 37.22 -19.55
CA ASP A 212 4.51 37.25 -20.65
C ASP A 212 3.13 36.73 -20.18
N PRO A 213 2.10 37.60 -20.03
CA PRO A 213 0.77 37.18 -19.60
C PRO A 213 0.12 36.19 -20.59
N SER A 214 0.46 36.23 -21.88
CA SER A 214 -0.13 35.35 -22.90
C SER A 214 0.30 33.89 -22.75
N ALA A 215 1.56 33.66 -22.37
CA ALA A 215 2.13 32.34 -22.15
C ALA A 215 1.52 31.63 -20.92
N VAL A 216 1.17 32.38 -19.87
CA VAL A 216 0.49 31.85 -18.67
C VAL A 216 -0.92 31.37 -19.00
N HIS A 217 -1.67 32.11 -19.81
CA HIS A 217 -2.99 31.70 -20.28
C HIS A 217 -2.92 30.46 -21.19
N ALA A 218 -1.92 30.37 -22.06
CA ALA A 218 -1.68 29.21 -22.92
C ALA A 218 -1.35 27.94 -22.11
N LYS A 219 -0.45 28.03 -21.12
CA LYS A 219 -0.11 26.89 -20.22
C LYS A 219 -1.32 26.43 -19.39
N LYS A 220 -2.13 27.36 -18.86
CA LYS A 220 -3.37 27.01 -18.13
C LYS A 220 -4.41 26.35 -19.04
N ALA A 221 -4.54 26.80 -20.29
CA ALA A 221 -5.42 26.19 -21.27
C ALA A 221 -4.97 24.76 -21.66
N ALA A 222 -3.66 24.54 -21.81
CA ALA A 222 -3.09 23.22 -22.07
C ALA A 222 -3.32 22.25 -20.90
N LYS A 223 -3.04 22.66 -19.65
CA LYS A 223 -3.26 21.84 -18.45
C LYS A 223 -4.75 21.51 -18.23
N LYS A 224 -5.67 22.43 -18.61
CA LYS A 224 -7.13 22.18 -18.62
C LYS A 224 -7.56 21.19 -19.71
N ARG A 225 -6.93 21.24 -20.89
CA ARG A 225 -7.15 20.26 -21.97
C ARG A 225 -6.66 18.88 -21.59
N GLU A 226 -5.50 18.77 -20.95
CA GLU A 226 -4.93 17.50 -20.49
C GLU A 226 -5.75 16.87 -19.35
N ARG A 227 -6.22 17.68 -18.38
CA ARG A 227 -7.20 17.25 -17.37
C ARG A 227 -8.54 16.82 -17.96
N LYS A 228 -9.00 17.45 -19.05
CA LYS A 228 -10.20 17.03 -19.79
C LYS A 228 -9.99 15.76 -20.63
N GLY A 229 -8.76 15.49 -21.07
CA GLY A 229 -8.36 14.24 -21.75
C GLY A 229 -8.27 13.05 -20.79
N ARG A 230 -7.85 13.29 -19.53
CA ARG A 230 -7.97 12.37 -18.41
C ARG A 230 -9.38 12.41 -17.81
N LYS A 231 -10.41 12.08 -18.60
CA LYS A 231 -11.73 11.77 -17.99
C LYS A 231 -11.52 10.57 -17.04
N PRO A 232 -11.96 10.62 -15.78
CA PRO A 232 -12.08 9.39 -15.00
C PRO A 232 -12.98 8.47 -15.82
N LYS A 233 -12.55 7.23 -16.07
CA LYS A 233 -13.43 6.21 -16.66
C LYS A 233 -14.62 6.09 -15.70
N THR A 234 -15.71 6.79 -16.01
CA THR A 234 -16.95 6.73 -15.24
C THR A 234 -17.33 5.27 -15.14
N GLN A 235 -17.73 4.83 -13.94
CA GLN A 235 -18.01 3.44 -13.62
C GLN A 235 -18.97 2.77 -14.64
N SER A 236 -19.86 3.56 -15.26
CA SER A 236 -20.77 3.14 -16.32
C SER A 236 -20.08 2.71 -17.64
N GLN A 237 -18.92 3.27 -17.98
CA GLN A 237 -18.23 2.96 -19.24
C GLN A 237 -17.51 1.59 -19.22
N TRP A 238 -17.07 1.12 -18.04
CA TRP A 238 -16.56 -0.25 -17.92
C TRP A 238 -17.69 -1.27 -17.80
N LEU A 239 -18.80 -0.90 -17.14
CA LEU A 239 -20.01 -1.75 -17.03
C LEU A 239 -20.59 -2.06 -18.41
N ASN A 240 -20.78 -1.05 -19.25
CA ASN A 240 -21.35 -1.23 -20.59
C ASN A 240 -20.40 -1.98 -21.55
N LYS A 241 -19.08 -1.91 -21.32
CA LYS A 241 -18.10 -2.66 -22.10
C LYS A 241 -17.96 -4.11 -21.63
N ALA A 242 -18.16 -4.38 -20.34
CA ALA A 242 -18.03 -5.71 -19.76
C ALA A 242 -19.30 -6.57 -19.95
N LEU A 243 -20.48 -5.94 -20.06
CA LEU A 243 -21.76 -6.64 -20.23
C LEU A 243 -22.70 -5.83 -21.15
N PRO A 244 -22.64 -5.98 -22.48
CA PRO A 244 -23.45 -5.21 -23.41
C PRO A 244 -24.96 -5.51 -23.36
N ASN A 245 -25.37 -6.64 -22.77
CA ASN A 245 -26.76 -7.14 -22.82
C ASN A 245 -27.47 -7.24 -21.45
N ALA A 246 -26.98 -6.57 -20.40
CA ALA A 246 -27.57 -6.70 -19.06
C ALA A 246 -28.95 -6.02 -18.88
N MET A 247 -29.48 -5.34 -19.90
CA MET A 247 -30.75 -4.61 -19.85
C MET A 247 -31.98 -5.43 -20.30
N GLN A 248 -31.88 -6.76 -20.38
CA GLN A 248 -32.97 -7.63 -20.84
C GLN A 248 -33.66 -8.46 -19.74
N PHE A 249 -33.23 -8.36 -18.47
CA PHE A 249 -33.68 -9.28 -17.42
C PHE A 249 -34.55 -8.67 -16.30
N GLU A 250 -34.94 -7.39 -16.38
CA GLU A 250 -35.75 -6.76 -15.31
C GLU A 250 -37.27 -6.79 -15.53
N ASP A 251 -37.78 -7.30 -16.66
CA ASP A 251 -39.22 -7.17 -16.99
C ASP A 251 -40.06 -8.46 -16.76
N THR A 252 -39.48 -9.54 -16.25
CA THR A 252 -40.22 -10.82 -16.06
C THR A 252 -40.68 -11.10 -14.62
N ALA A 253 -40.60 -10.12 -13.71
CA ALA A 253 -40.96 -10.31 -12.30
C ALA A 253 -42.18 -9.51 -11.83
N ARG A 254 -43.16 -9.23 -12.70
CA ARG A 254 -44.52 -8.88 -12.28
C ARG A 254 -45.42 -10.11 -12.39
N LEU A 255 -45.70 -10.75 -11.26
CA LEU A 255 -46.76 -11.75 -11.13
C LEU A 255 -48.13 -11.04 -11.20
N PRO A 256 -49.16 -11.65 -11.83
CA PRO A 256 -50.50 -11.09 -11.86
C PRO A 256 -51.30 -11.37 -10.57
N ASN A 257 -52.02 -10.32 -10.15
CA ASN A 257 -53.00 -10.14 -9.08
C ASN A 257 -52.49 -10.06 -7.63
#